data_AF-T1BZU9-F1
#
_entry.id   AF-T1BZU9-F1
#
_cell.length_a   1.000
_cell.length_b   1.000
_cell.length_c   1.000
_cell.angle_alpha   90.00
_cell.angle_beta   90.00
_cell.angle_gamma   90.00
#
_symmetry.space_group_name_H-M   'P 1'
#
loop_
_entity.id
_entity.type
_entity.pdbx_description
1 polymer ?
#
loop_
_entity_poly.entity_id
_entity_poly.type
_entity_poly.pdbx_seq_one_letter_code
_entity_poly.pdbx_strand_id
1 'polypeptide(L)'
;MNIISFRVRKFRNVVDSGEIGVDPAVTCFVGKNEAGKSGLLEALYLSNPAYGEKFDANEQYPRWLAVKDRKSGDLVVHFRSS
;
A
#
# COMPACT_ATOMS: atom_id res chain seq x y z
N MET A 1 -5.58 -16.04 10.87
CA MET A 1 -4.38 -15.18 10.82
C MET A 1 -4.87 -13.76 11.12
N ASN A 2 -4.38 -13.13 12.18
CA ASN A 2 -4.78 -11.77 12.54
C ASN A 2 -3.62 -10.81 12.24
N ILE A 3 -3.92 -9.65 11.67
CA ILE A 3 -2.94 -8.59 11.39
C ILE A 3 -2.74 -7.80 12.69
N ILE A 4 -1.51 -7.74 13.20
CA ILE A 4 -1.16 -7.02 14.44
C ILE A 4 -0.62 -5.62 14.18
N SER A 5 0.08 -5.44 13.06
CA SER A 5 0.54 -4.15 12.55
C SER A 5 0.77 -4.24 11.06
N PHE A 6 0.82 -3.09 10.38
CA PHE A 6 1.17 -3.00 8.97
C PHE A 6 1.84 -1.66 8.64
N ARG A 7 2.55 -1.60 7.52
CA ARG A 7 3.17 -0.39 6.99
C ARG A 7 3.04 -0.34 5.48
N VAL A 8 2.44 0.73 4.96
CA VAL A 8 2.27 0.97 3.53
C VAL A 8 3.35 1.94 3.06
N ARG A 9 4.05 1.58 1.98
CA ARG A 9 5.09 2.41 1.37
C ARG A 9 4.86 2.51 -0.13
N LYS A 10 5.10 3.71 -0.66
CA LYS A 10 5.06 4.02 -2.09
C LYS A 10 3.77 3.51 -2.77
N PHE A 11 2.62 3.87 -2.20
CA PHE A 11 1.30 3.53 -2.72
C PHE A 11 0.44 4.79 -2.91
N ARG A 12 0.11 5.15 -4.16
CA ARG A 12 -0.65 6.33 -4.56
C ARG A 12 -0.12 7.63 -3.93
N ASN A 13 -0.85 8.21 -2.97
CA ASN A 13 -0.45 9.41 -2.24
C ASN A 13 0.28 9.10 -0.91
N VAL A 14 0.38 7.84 -0.53
CA VAL A 14 1.10 7.37 0.66
C VAL A 14 2.55 7.07 0.28
N VAL A 15 3.47 7.95 0.65
CA VAL A 15 4.91 7.70 0.51
C VAL A 15 5.36 6.68 1.56
N ASP A 16 4.98 6.91 2.80
CA ASP A 16 5.22 6.03 3.94
C ASP A 16 4.17 6.31 5.01
N SER A 17 3.45 5.29 5.45
CA SER A 17 2.47 5.42 6.54
C SER A 17 3.12 5.41 7.93
N GLY A 18 4.39 5.02 8.03
CA GLY A 18 4.93 4.52 9.29
C GLY A 18 4.28 3.18 9.68
N GLU A 19 4.69 2.64 10.82
CA GLU A 19 4.05 1.45 11.38
C GLU A 19 2.69 1.81 12.01
N ILE A 20 1.64 1.10 11.62
CA ILE A 20 0.29 1.24 12.14
C ILE A 20 -0.04 -0.02 12.92
N GLY A 21 -0.24 0.11 14.23
CA GLY A 21 -0.76 -0.97 15.07
C GLY A 21 -2.25 -1.20 14.81
N VAL A 22 -2.67 -2.47 14.85
CA VAL A 22 -4.07 -2.87 14.73
C VAL A 22 -4.59 -3.23 16.11
N ASP A 23 -5.65 -2.53 16.54
CA ASP A 23 -6.36 -2.84 17.77
C ASP A 23 -7.11 -4.19 17.65
N PRO A 24 -7.07 -5.06 18.67
CA PRO A 24 -7.73 -6.38 18.63
C PRO A 24 -9.25 -6.33 18.46
N ALA A 25 -9.90 -5.24 18.86
CA ALA A 25 -11.34 -5.06 18.74
C ALA A 25 -11.70 -4.28 17.47
N VAL A 26 -11.26 -3.02 17.36
CA VAL A 26 -11.60 -2.13 16.24
C VAL A 26 -10.50 -1.09 16.00
N THR A 27 -10.05 -0.97 14.75
CA THR A 27 -9.15 0.11 14.30
C THR A 27 -9.89 1.06 13.35
N CYS A 28 -9.90 2.37 13.65
CA CYS A 28 -10.58 3.39 12.85
C CYS A 28 -9.60 4.35 12.16
N PHE A 29 -9.70 4.50 10.84
CA PHE A 29 -8.97 5.54 10.09
C PHE A 29 -9.82 6.80 9.96
N VAL A 30 -9.37 7.90 10.57
CA VAL A 30 -10.05 9.21 10.53
C VAL A 30 -9.18 10.27 9.86
N GLY A 31 -9.81 11.27 9.26
CA GLY A 31 -9.12 12.37 8.56
C GLY A 31 -9.97 12.96 7.45
N LYS A 32 -9.48 14.02 6.80
CA LYS A 32 -10.18 14.64 5.66
C LYS A 32 -10.33 13.67 4.48
N ASN A 33 -11.24 13.98 3.57
CA ASN A 33 -11.26 13.35 2.25
C ASN A 33 -9.90 13.58 1.55
N GLU A 34 -9.53 12.66 0.66
CA GLU A 34 -8.21 12.60 0.01
C GLU A 34 -6.97 12.42 0.93
N ALA A 35 -7.13 12.29 2.26
CA ALA A 35 -6.00 12.07 3.17
C ALA A 35 -5.27 10.72 3.00
N GLY A 36 -5.72 9.86 2.08
CA GLY A 36 -5.07 8.57 1.77
C GLY A 36 -5.67 7.35 2.50
N LYS A 37 -6.77 7.51 3.24
CA LYS A 37 -7.42 6.40 3.99
C LYS A 37 -7.81 5.23 3.09
N SER A 38 -8.50 5.48 1.98
CA SER A 38 -8.87 4.43 1.02
C SER A 38 -7.64 3.81 0.37
N GLY A 39 -6.59 4.60 0.12
CA GLY A 39 -5.32 4.10 -0.40
C GLY A 39 -4.61 3.16 0.57
N LEU A 40 -4.65 3.45 1.88
CA LEU A 40 -4.11 2.55 2.91
C LEU A 40 -4.85 1.21 2.94
N LEU A 41 -6.19 1.23 2.91
CA LEU A 41 -7.00 0.01 2.92
C LEU A 41 -6.79 -0.82 1.64
N GLU A 42 -6.69 -0.18 0.49
CA GLU A 42 -6.42 -0.85 -0.78
C GLU A 42 -5.02 -1.47 -0.82
N ALA A 43 -4.00 -0.77 -0.29
CA ALA A 43 -2.66 -1.33 -0.19
C ALA A 43 -2.62 -2.56 0.75
N LEU A 44 -3.35 -2.50 1.86
CA LEU A 44 -3.47 -3.64 2.79
C LEU A 44 -4.17 -4.82 2.12
N TYR A 45 -5.24 -4.55 1.35
CA TYR A 45 -5.95 -5.56 0.57
C TYR A 45 -5.04 -6.26 -0.45
N LEU A 46 -4.27 -5.49 -1.22
CA LEU A 46 -3.36 -6.03 -2.24
C LEU A 46 -2.19 -6.83 -1.66
N SER A 47 -1.91 -6.72 -0.36
CA SER A 47 -0.92 -7.58 0.32
C SER A 47 -1.39 -9.03 0.44
N ASN A 48 -2.70 -9.27 0.49
CA ASN A 48 -3.30 -10.61 0.52
C ASN A 48 -4.72 -10.54 -0.04
N PRO A 49 -4.86 -10.43 -1.37
CA PRO A 49 -6.13 -10.13 -2.03
C PRO A 49 -7.08 -11.34 -1.93
N ALA A 50 -8.34 -11.07 -1.65
CA ALA A 50 -9.37 -12.11 -1.58
C ALA A 50 -9.81 -12.59 -2.97
N TYR A 51 -9.70 -11.74 -3.99
CA TYR A 51 -10.16 -12.01 -5.36
C TYR A 51 -9.01 -12.06 -6.39
N GLY A 52 -7.75 -12.14 -5.93
CA GLY A 52 -6.58 -12.38 -6.78
C GLY A 52 -6.04 -11.15 -7.53
N GLU A 53 -6.43 -9.94 -7.13
CA GLU A 53 -5.93 -8.68 -7.68
C GLU A 53 -4.43 -8.55 -7.51
N LYS A 54 -3.79 -7.88 -8.45
CA LYS A 54 -2.34 -7.67 -8.45
C LYS A 54 -2.02 -6.19 -8.39
N PHE A 55 -0.85 -5.90 -7.85
CA PHE A 55 -0.32 -4.55 -7.82
C PHE A 55 0.00 -4.06 -9.26
N ASP A 56 -0.56 -2.92 -9.65
CA ASP A 56 -0.23 -2.20 -10.89
C ASP A 56 0.54 -0.92 -10.57
N ALA A 57 1.84 -0.91 -10.90
CA ALA A 57 2.70 0.23 -10.64
C ALA A 57 2.30 1.51 -11.41
N ASN A 58 1.57 1.40 -12.53
CA ASN A 58 1.14 2.59 -13.29
C ASN A 58 -0.03 3.32 -12.61
N GLU A 59 -0.88 2.59 -11.92
CA GLU A 59 -2.04 3.12 -11.21
C GLU A 59 -1.76 3.39 -9.73
N GLN A 60 -1.03 2.49 -9.08
CA GLN A 60 -0.92 2.41 -7.63
C GLN A 60 0.43 2.88 -7.10
N TYR A 61 1.45 3.09 -7.94
CA TYR A 61 2.71 3.72 -7.49
C TYR A 61 2.61 5.26 -7.57
N PRO A 62 3.21 6.02 -6.63
CA PRO A 62 3.26 7.46 -6.74
C PRO A 62 3.95 7.89 -8.03
N ARG A 63 3.20 8.50 -8.96
CA ARG A 63 3.67 8.82 -10.32
C ARG A 63 4.96 9.64 -10.35
N TRP A 64 5.10 10.59 -9.42
CA TRP A 64 6.27 11.45 -9.30
C TRP A 64 7.53 10.71 -8.81
N LEU A 65 7.38 9.59 -8.09
CA LEU A 65 8.48 8.72 -7.66
C LEU A 65 8.79 7.64 -8.70
N ALA A 66 7.79 7.18 -9.45
CA ALA A 66 7.91 6.04 -10.36
C ALA A 66 9.08 6.16 -11.36
N VAL A 67 9.27 7.33 -11.98
CA VAL A 67 10.35 7.55 -12.95
C VAL A 67 11.73 7.47 -12.29
N LYS A 68 11.88 8.07 -11.11
CA LYS A 68 13.13 8.06 -10.34
C LYS A 68 13.45 6.64 -9.89
N ASP A 69 12.48 5.96 -9.30
CA ASP A 69 12.66 4.63 -8.70
C ASP A 69 12.82 3.54 -9.76
N ARG A 70 12.25 3.73 -10.97
CA ARG A 70 12.53 2.86 -12.13
C ARG A 70 13.96 3.02 -12.63
N LYS A 71 14.51 4.24 -12.62
CA LYS A 71 15.90 4.50 -13.03
C LYS A 71 16.92 4.00 -12.02
N SER A 72 16.62 4.06 -10.72
CA SER A 72 17.50 3.52 -9.67
C SER A 72 17.40 1.99 -9.51
N GLY A 73 16.36 1.36 -10.09
CA GLY A 73 16.09 -0.06 -9.92
C GLY A 73 15.29 -0.39 -8.64
N ASP A 74 14.86 0.60 -7.88
CA ASP A 74 14.06 0.43 -6.66
C ASP A 74 12.60 0.04 -6.93
N LEU A 75 12.10 0.31 -8.14
CA LEU A 75 10.79 -0.17 -8.60
C LEU A 75 10.90 -1.62 -9.08
N VAL A 76 11.09 -2.55 -8.15
CA VAL A 76 11.08 -3.99 -8.44
C VAL A 76 9.65 -4.52 -8.29
N VAL A 77 8.94 -4.69 -9.41
CA VAL A 77 7.65 -5.37 -9.41
C VAL A 77 7.90 -6.88 -9.33
N HIS A 78 8.03 -7.41 -8.11
CA HIS A 78 8.15 -8.86 -7.90
C HIS A 78 6.82 -9.55 -8.22
N PHE A 79 6.62 -9.96 -9.46
CA PHE A 79 5.62 -10.98 -9.79
C PHE A 79 6.21 -12.36 -9.45
N ARG A 80 6.12 -12.80 -8.19
CA ARG A 80 6.32 -14.22 -7.87
C ARG A 80 4.99 -14.94 -8.10
N SER A 81 4.87 -15.59 -9.26
CA SER A 81 3.98 -16.76 -9.38
C SER A 81 4.64 -17.90 -8.62
N SER A 82 3.98 -18.40 -7.59
CA SER A 82 4.12 -19.82 -7.22
C SER A 82 3.12 -20.63 -8.02
#